data_AF-A0A5Q4DD28-F1
#
_entry.id   AF-A0A5Q4DD28-F1
#
_cell.length_a   1.000
_cell.length_b   1.000
_cell.length_c   1.000
_cell.angle_alpha   90.00
_cell.angle_beta   90.00
_cell.angle_gamma   90.00
#
_symmetry.space_group_name_H-M   'P 1'
#
loop_
_entity.id
_entity.type
_entity.pdbx_description
1 polymer ?
#
loop_
_entity_poly.entity_id
_entity_poly.type
_entity_poly.pdbx_seq_one_letter_code
_entity_poly.pdbx_strand_id
1 'polypeptide(L)'
;MRPGVPGSGVPRTGALTDGVRTPGRLCVGVLAAAALLFAGCEVRGGPGERIRGEGFELRCDPGCGPRAAELLADLGRTRDSVAVWFGVAPDAAPSVLDGERNLRIRLYASEAPFLRADRRLASGRFARQQAFSHQRSRSAHILAEGSPDPRRWERFGPGFQGERLVVHEAAHLVTYALARDASWPSWVSEGIASHAEEGWAEALSAAGPARTEGRLGEPWLHSQRHARARLLRAGGFPSAATLIRSDLDHLPLATRYAVWAAFVGVLLEEPFRGRTREFLREIAGPRPPAGWTRASVADRFEARFDSATLDTLDARIREVISAEEVAWVELRRSAGWTPSGLLQLAVSLDPLLWHPRETEPTPPPAGVRLRAVAEPVGSGRASGSGLLLVLGVRDGALDGDAVGVAVGMGAAPRLVRVPLQSDALPRPWRGPDVPEAQGGLGDGEPPAPGEARREDGTGGFPVGEFGGTPVLLELALQGERVTLRIGGGPEVRWVVPGLRPSGEWGVGTTGGMAVLWRELQLDRDDPAPGPDAGPGSGPGTGEGNR
;
A
#
# COMPACT_ATOMS: atom_id res chain seq x y z
N MET A 1 54.80 7.69 -26.72
CA MET A 1 55.15 8.12 -25.35
C MET A 1 53.90 8.71 -24.73
N ARG A 2 53.34 8.09 -23.69
CA ARG A 2 52.14 8.54 -22.98
C ARG A 2 52.55 9.45 -21.80
N PRO A 3 51.85 10.55 -21.51
CA PRO A 3 51.99 11.24 -20.23
C PRO A 3 51.03 10.65 -19.19
N GLY A 4 51.54 10.46 -17.97
CA GLY A 4 50.86 9.84 -16.85
C GLY A 4 49.91 10.78 -16.11
N VAL A 5 48.89 10.17 -15.51
CA VAL A 5 47.89 10.77 -14.62
C VAL A 5 48.38 10.67 -13.17
N PRO A 6 48.25 11.71 -12.32
CA PRO A 6 48.50 11.59 -10.89
C PRO A 6 47.24 11.11 -10.15
N GLY A 7 47.39 10.04 -9.38
CA GLY A 7 46.35 9.47 -8.52
C GLY A 7 46.15 10.29 -7.24
N SER A 8 44.90 10.57 -6.91
CA SER A 8 44.46 11.12 -5.63
C SER A 8 44.28 9.98 -4.60
N GLY A 9 44.86 10.19 -3.41
CA GLY A 9 44.86 9.24 -2.31
C GLY A 9 43.53 9.18 -1.56
N VAL A 10 43.20 7.98 -1.09
CA VAL A 10 42.15 7.71 -0.10
C VAL A 10 42.83 7.51 1.26
N PRO A 11 42.43 8.23 2.33
CA PRO A 11 42.93 7.93 3.66
C PRO A 11 42.14 6.78 4.30
N ARG A 12 42.88 5.77 4.77
CA ARG A 12 42.42 4.72 5.68
C ARG A 12 42.08 5.32 7.04
N THR A 13 40.88 5.05 7.55
CA THR A 13 40.53 5.27 8.96
C THR A 13 40.87 4.04 9.78
N GLY A 14 41.71 4.25 10.80
CA GLY A 14 42.14 3.24 11.77
C GLY A 14 41.10 2.99 12.85
N ALA A 15 41.10 1.76 13.34
CA ALA A 15 40.37 1.31 14.51
C ALA A 15 40.97 1.89 15.80
N LEU A 16 40.11 2.32 16.72
CA LEU A 16 40.44 2.54 18.13
C LEU A 16 39.34 1.90 18.98
N THR A 17 39.72 0.80 19.64
CA THR A 17 39.06 0.23 20.81
C THR A 17 39.51 1.03 22.04
N ASP A 18 38.57 1.45 22.88
CA ASP A 18 38.58 1.14 24.32
C ASP A 18 37.36 1.74 25.04
N GLY A 19 36.99 1.10 26.14
CA GLY A 19 35.64 1.09 26.67
C GLY A 19 35.27 2.23 27.61
N VAL A 20 33.97 2.42 27.83
CA VAL A 20 33.42 3.14 28.98
C VAL A 20 32.09 2.52 29.43
N ARG A 21 32.09 2.27 30.75
CA ARG A 21 31.03 2.02 31.75
C ARG A 21 29.57 2.38 31.38
N THR A 22 28.65 1.51 31.82
CA THR A 22 27.20 1.76 31.99
C THR A 22 26.88 3.06 32.75
N PRO A 23 25.76 3.73 32.41
CA PRO A 23 24.71 3.84 33.42
C PRO A 23 23.27 3.77 32.86
N GLY A 24 22.41 3.02 33.55
CA GLY A 24 20.97 3.18 33.47
C GLY A 24 20.57 4.52 34.09
N ARG A 25 20.03 5.43 33.26
CA ARG A 25 19.22 6.62 33.64
C ARG A 25 18.66 7.39 32.43
N LEU A 26 18.41 6.73 31.30
CA LEU A 26 17.97 7.37 30.06
C LEU A 26 16.45 7.29 29.77
N CYS A 27 15.66 6.57 30.56
CA CYS A 27 14.22 6.42 30.29
C CYS A 27 13.34 7.58 30.78
N VAL A 28 13.83 8.50 31.63
CA VAL A 28 13.03 9.63 32.14
C VAL A 28 13.10 10.86 31.21
N GLY A 29 14.19 11.02 30.45
CA GLY A 29 14.38 12.17 29.55
C GLY A 29 13.49 12.13 28.30
N VAL A 30 13.19 10.94 27.77
CA VAL A 30 12.36 10.78 26.56
C VAL A 30 10.89 11.12 26.83
N LEU A 31 10.36 10.79 28.02
CA LEU A 31 9.00 11.15 28.42
C LEU A 31 8.84 12.65 28.71
N ALA A 32 9.87 13.31 29.25
CA ALA A 32 9.85 14.76 29.48
C ALA A 32 9.93 15.58 28.17
N ALA A 33 10.67 15.10 27.16
CA ALA A 33 10.73 15.73 25.84
C ALA A 33 9.41 15.61 25.07
N ALA A 34 8.71 14.47 25.18
CA ALA A 34 7.36 14.32 24.66
C ALA A 34 6.40 15.31 25.35
N ALA A 35 6.42 15.38 26.70
CA ALA A 35 5.58 16.32 27.46
C ALA A 35 5.82 17.80 27.12
N LEU A 36 7.06 18.20 26.80
CA LEU A 36 7.40 19.56 26.39
C LEU A 36 6.94 19.90 24.96
N LEU A 37 6.89 18.93 24.03
CA LEU A 37 6.27 19.11 22.71
C LEU A 37 4.76 19.29 22.78
N PHE A 38 4.10 18.80 23.85
CA PHE A 38 2.66 18.97 24.06
C PHE A 38 2.26 20.28 24.76
N ALA A 39 3.21 21.10 25.22
CA ALA A 39 2.93 22.33 25.96
C ALA A 39 2.16 23.40 25.15
N GLY A 40 2.02 23.23 23.83
CA GLY A 40 1.25 24.12 22.95
C GLY A 40 -0.16 23.64 22.57
N CYS A 41 -0.57 22.43 22.96
CA CYS A 41 -1.87 21.88 22.57
C CYS A 41 -2.97 22.24 23.58
N GLU A 42 -3.87 23.15 23.21
CA GLU A 42 -5.07 23.44 24.00
C GLU A 42 -6.18 22.40 23.67
N VAL A 43 -6.41 21.44 24.56
CA VAL A 43 -7.53 20.49 24.47
C VAL A 43 -8.71 21.03 25.27
N ARG A 44 -9.83 21.37 24.60
CA ARG A 44 -11.10 21.69 25.27
C ARG A 44 -12.09 20.53 25.08
N GLY A 45 -12.29 19.74 26.14
CA GLY A 45 -13.24 18.62 26.14
C GLY A 45 -14.69 19.11 26.02
N GLY A 46 -15.34 18.74 24.91
CA GLY A 46 -16.76 18.99 24.63
C GLY A 46 -17.18 18.26 23.35
N PRO A 47 -18.49 18.14 23.05
CA PRO A 47 -18.96 17.48 21.82
C PRO A 47 -18.35 18.13 20.58
N GLY A 48 -17.60 17.34 19.81
CA GLY A 48 -16.79 17.82 18.68
C GLY A 48 -15.45 18.39 19.13
N GLU A 49 -14.61 17.54 19.73
CA GLU A 49 -13.31 17.89 20.28
C GLU A 49 -12.48 18.63 19.22
N ARG A 50 -12.04 19.84 19.58
CA ARG A 50 -11.19 20.68 18.75
C ARG A 50 -9.81 20.68 19.36
N ILE A 51 -8.84 20.25 18.58
CA ILE A 51 -7.44 20.21 19.00
C ILE A 51 -6.68 21.07 18.00
N ARG A 52 -5.96 22.05 18.55
CA ARG A 52 -5.18 23.01 17.77
C ARG A 52 -3.71 22.70 17.93
N GLY A 53 -3.05 22.59 16.80
CA GLY A 53 -1.60 22.59 16.69
C GLY A 53 -1.15 23.79 15.87
N GLU A 54 0.15 23.86 15.63
CA GLU A 54 0.74 24.94 14.86
C GLU A 54 0.34 24.83 13.37
N GLY A 55 -0.50 25.74 12.89
CA GLY A 55 -0.98 25.79 11.50
C GLY A 55 -2.19 24.91 11.15
N PHE A 56 -2.59 23.98 12.04
CA PHE A 56 -3.76 23.11 11.83
C PHE A 56 -4.75 23.13 13.00
N GLU A 57 -6.04 23.00 12.67
CA GLU A 57 -7.11 22.69 13.61
C GLU A 57 -7.74 21.35 13.21
N LEU A 58 -7.55 20.34 14.06
CA LEU A 58 -8.18 19.03 13.89
C LEU A 58 -9.49 19.02 14.68
N ARG A 59 -10.58 18.62 14.00
CA ARG A 59 -11.88 18.38 14.62
C ARG A 59 -12.28 16.93 14.40
N CYS A 60 -12.60 16.23 15.47
CA CYS A 60 -13.11 14.88 15.38
C CYS A 60 -14.53 14.76 15.93
N ASP A 61 -15.22 13.71 15.51
CA ASP A 61 -16.31 13.17 16.30
C ASP A 61 -15.80 12.72 17.70
N PRO A 62 -16.65 12.76 18.76
CA PRO A 62 -16.25 12.45 20.13
C PRO A 62 -15.46 11.14 20.27
N GLY A 63 -14.36 11.17 21.04
CA GLY A 63 -13.52 10.00 21.36
C GLY A 63 -12.12 10.01 20.73
N CYS A 64 -11.81 10.84 19.73
CA CYS A 64 -10.49 10.77 19.05
C CYS A 64 -9.31 11.39 19.83
N GLY A 65 -9.55 12.06 20.95
CA GLY A 65 -8.65 13.05 21.57
C GLY A 65 -7.16 12.66 21.68
N PRO A 66 -6.82 11.53 22.32
CA PRO A 66 -5.42 11.14 22.49
C PRO A 66 -4.66 10.94 21.17
N ARG A 67 -5.29 10.33 20.16
CA ARG A 67 -4.65 10.07 18.86
C ARG A 67 -4.53 11.32 18.01
N ALA A 68 -5.44 12.27 18.17
CA ALA A 68 -5.41 13.55 17.47
C ALA A 68 -4.19 14.41 17.82
N ALA A 69 -3.68 14.34 19.05
CA ALA A 69 -2.46 15.06 19.44
C ALA A 69 -1.22 14.52 18.70
N GLU A 70 -1.09 13.20 18.57
CA GLU A 70 -0.01 12.59 17.78
C GLU A 70 -0.11 12.95 16.30
N LEU A 71 -1.33 12.95 15.75
CA LEU A 71 -1.58 13.37 14.37
C LEU A 71 -1.16 14.83 14.14
N LEU A 72 -1.40 15.74 15.08
CA LEU A 72 -0.97 17.14 14.94
C LEU A 72 0.54 17.29 14.81
N ALA A 73 1.34 16.47 15.50
CA ALA A 73 2.79 16.48 15.32
C ALA A 73 3.21 16.01 13.92
N ASP A 74 2.53 15.00 13.38
CA ASP A 74 2.76 14.51 12.02
C ASP A 74 2.31 15.54 10.96
N LEU A 75 1.23 16.27 11.23
CA LEU A 75 0.74 17.38 10.42
C LEU A 75 1.72 18.55 10.37
N GLY A 76 2.35 18.90 11.50
CA GLY A 76 3.39 19.93 11.55
C GLY A 76 4.57 19.60 10.62
N ARG A 77 5.06 18.35 10.65
CA ARG A 77 6.11 17.90 9.73
C ARG A 77 5.67 17.96 8.27
N THR A 78 4.44 17.55 7.98
CA THR A 78 3.86 17.60 6.63
C THR A 78 3.83 19.04 6.10
N ARG A 79 3.39 20.00 6.92
CA ARG A 79 3.41 21.42 6.58
C ARG A 79 4.81 21.91 6.29
N ASP A 80 5.77 21.60 7.15
CA ASP A 80 7.14 22.08 7.00
C ASP A 80 7.79 21.53 5.72
N SER A 81 7.58 20.24 5.43
CA SER A 81 8.06 19.61 4.20
C SER A 81 7.47 20.29 2.97
N VAL A 82 6.15 20.45 2.90
CA VAL A 82 5.48 21.08 1.76
C VAL A 82 5.92 22.55 1.62
N ALA A 83 5.97 23.31 2.72
CA ALA A 83 6.43 24.70 2.70
C ALA A 83 7.85 24.83 2.11
N VAL A 84 8.76 23.95 2.53
CA VAL A 84 10.14 23.91 2.01
C VAL A 84 10.20 23.58 0.52
N TRP A 85 9.29 22.74 0.00
CA TRP A 85 9.20 22.46 -1.43
C TRP A 85 8.76 23.68 -2.24
N PHE A 86 7.88 24.52 -1.67
CA PHE A 86 7.51 25.83 -2.23
C PHE A 86 8.52 26.95 -1.94
N GLY A 87 9.67 26.61 -1.35
CA GLY A 87 10.74 27.56 -1.06
C GLY A 87 10.38 28.54 0.06
N VAL A 88 9.44 28.19 0.93
CA VAL A 88 9.08 28.91 2.16
C VAL A 88 9.80 28.26 3.33
N ALA A 89 10.46 29.08 4.16
CA ALA A 89 11.14 28.57 5.34
C ALA A 89 10.11 28.03 6.38
N PRO A 90 10.39 26.93 7.08
CA PRO A 90 9.45 26.33 8.04
C PRO A 90 8.93 27.29 9.11
N ASP A 91 9.79 28.16 9.62
CA ASP A 91 9.48 29.20 10.61
C ASP A 91 8.59 30.33 10.05
N ALA A 92 8.70 30.60 8.75
CA ALA A 92 7.83 31.54 8.06
C ALA A 92 6.47 30.93 7.67
N ALA A 93 6.37 29.59 7.56
CA ALA A 93 5.15 28.92 7.13
C ALA A 93 3.93 29.26 7.99
N PRO A 94 3.98 29.24 9.35
CA PRO A 94 2.88 29.71 10.18
C PRO A 94 2.38 31.09 9.78
N SER A 95 3.26 32.07 9.60
CA SER A 95 2.86 33.45 9.25
C SER A 95 2.17 33.55 7.88
N VAL A 96 2.63 32.76 6.90
CA VAL A 96 2.04 32.70 5.54
C VAL A 96 0.67 32.03 5.57
N LEU A 97 0.47 31.09 6.50
CA LEU A 97 -0.76 30.35 6.71
C LEU A 97 -1.72 31.04 7.70
N ASP A 98 -1.23 31.89 8.60
CA ASP A 98 -1.96 32.46 9.75
C ASP A 98 -2.99 33.51 9.38
N GLY A 99 -2.82 34.18 8.22
CA GLY A 99 -3.89 35.00 7.63
C GLY A 99 -5.20 34.22 7.41
N GLU A 100 -5.13 32.89 7.44
CA GLU A 100 -6.22 31.94 7.17
C GLU A 100 -6.59 31.08 8.40
N ARG A 101 -6.54 31.60 9.64
CA ARG A 101 -7.17 30.97 10.84
C ARG A 101 -7.12 29.42 10.87
N ASN A 102 -5.92 28.82 10.99
CA ASN A 102 -5.67 27.36 11.04
C ASN A 102 -6.34 26.52 9.94
N LEU A 103 -5.54 25.81 9.15
CA LEU A 103 -6.02 24.84 8.15
C LEU A 103 -6.85 23.76 8.86
N ARG A 104 -8.10 23.55 8.43
CA ARG A 104 -9.07 22.75 9.20
C ARG A 104 -9.17 21.34 8.67
N ILE A 105 -8.96 20.35 9.52
CA ILE A 105 -9.15 18.95 9.18
C ILE A 105 -10.33 18.41 9.99
N ARG A 106 -11.27 17.73 9.34
CA ARG A 106 -12.42 17.10 10.00
C ARG A 106 -12.39 15.60 9.81
N LEU A 107 -12.37 14.86 10.91
CA LEU A 107 -12.46 13.41 10.94
C LEU A 107 -13.87 12.99 11.32
N TYR A 108 -14.49 12.20 10.44
CA TYR A 108 -15.83 11.67 10.62
C TYR A 108 -15.74 10.19 10.97
N ALA A 109 -16.42 9.78 12.04
CA ALA A 109 -16.58 8.38 12.40
C ALA A 109 -17.68 7.68 11.59
N SER A 110 -18.52 8.45 10.88
CA SER A 110 -19.62 7.91 10.08
C SER A 110 -19.79 8.62 8.74
N GLU A 111 -20.36 7.90 7.77
CA GLU A 111 -20.52 8.37 6.40
C GLU A 111 -21.53 9.52 6.27
N ALA A 112 -22.63 9.50 7.03
CA ALA A 112 -23.69 10.51 6.93
C ALA A 112 -23.20 11.97 7.13
N PRO A 113 -22.45 12.33 8.19
CA PRO A 113 -21.89 13.66 8.34
C PRO A 113 -20.82 14.01 7.29
N PHE A 114 -20.05 13.03 6.80
CA PHE A 114 -19.10 13.22 5.70
C PHE A 114 -19.83 13.60 4.40
N LEU A 115 -20.84 12.82 4.00
CA LEU A 115 -21.65 13.09 2.81
C LEU A 115 -22.43 14.40 2.89
N ARG A 116 -22.84 14.83 4.10
CA ARG A 116 -23.41 16.17 4.31
C ARG A 116 -22.39 17.27 4.02
N ALA A 117 -21.13 17.09 4.42
CA ALA A 117 -20.07 18.04 4.13
C ALA A 117 -19.75 18.08 2.63
N ASP A 118 -19.64 16.92 1.97
CA ASP A 118 -19.44 16.80 0.53
C ASP A 118 -20.56 17.50 -0.26
N ARG A 119 -21.84 17.21 0.02
CA ARG A 119 -22.96 17.92 -0.62
C ARG A 119 -22.89 19.44 -0.47
N ARG A 120 -22.51 19.92 0.72
CA ARG A 120 -22.45 21.36 1.01
C ARG A 120 -21.26 22.06 0.33
N LEU A 121 -20.10 21.40 0.28
CA LEU A 121 -18.83 22.04 -0.13
C LEU A 121 -18.42 21.68 -1.55
N ALA A 122 -18.80 20.51 -2.04
CA ALA A 122 -18.35 19.94 -3.31
C ALA A 122 -19.50 19.33 -4.14
N SER A 123 -20.76 19.63 -3.80
CA SER A 123 -21.96 19.20 -4.53
C SER A 123 -22.09 17.68 -4.71
N GLY A 124 -21.54 16.89 -3.79
CA GLY A 124 -21.66 15.42 -3.84
C GLY A 124 -20.63 14.72 -4.72
N ARG A 125 -19.61 15.45 -5.21
CA ARG A 125 -18.57 14.91 -6.11
C ARG A 125 -17.74 13.79 -5.45
N PHE A 126 -17.62 13.82 -4.13
CA PHE A 126 -16.74 12.94 -3.37
C PHE A 126 -17.49 11.82 -2.63
N ALA A 127 -18.74 11.55 -2.98
CA ALA A 127 -19.58 10.56 -2.29
C ALA A 127 -19.04 9.12 -2.32
N ARG A 128 -18.13 8.82 -3.25
CA ARG A 128 -17.43 7.51 -3.37
C ARG A 128 -15.99 7.55 -2.86
N GLN A 129 -15.54 8.66 -2.29
CA GLN A 129 -14.19 8.83 -1.76
C GLN A 129 -14.23 8.86 -0.23
N GLN A 130 -13.09 8.56 0.37
CA GLN A 130 -12.93 8.57 1.83
C GLN A 130 -12.42 9.91 2.35
N ALA A 131 -11.93 10.77 1.46
CA ALA A 131 -11.41 12.06 1.81
C ALA A 131 -11.62 13.06 0.68
N PHE A 132 -11.66 14.34 1.04
CA PHE A 132 -11.49 15.44 0.09
C PHE A 132 -11.01 16.71 0.81
N SER A 133 -10.26 17.53 0.09
CA SER A 133 -9.91 18.89 0.51
C SER A 133 -10.64 19.92 -0.33
N HIS A 134 -11.24 20.90 0.34
CA HIS A 134 -11.95 21.99 -0.31
C HIS A 134 -11.09 23.26 -0.30
N GLN A 135 -10.60 23.63 -1.49
CA GLN A 135 -9.68 24.75 -1.70
C GLN A 135 -10.20 26.07 -1.12
N ARG A 136 -11.47 26.43 -1.37
CA ARG A 136 -12.01 27.74 -0.96
C ARG A 136 -12.22 27.87 0.55
N SER A 137 -12.63 26.81 1.25
CA SER A 137 -12.81 26.86 2.72
C SER A 137 -11.58 26.46 3.50
N ARG A 138 -10.49 26.07 2.80
CA ARG A 138 -9.25 25.55 3.40
C ARG A 138 -9.52 24.48 4.44
N SER A 139 -10.39 23.53 4.07
CA SER A 139 -10.76 22.44 4.96
C SER A 139 -10.74 21.09 4.28
N ALA A 140 -10.18 20.12 4.99
CA ALA A 140 -10.18 18.72 4.64
C ALA A 140 -11.26 17.97 5.42
N HIS A 141 -11.80 16.95 4.79
CA HIS A 141 -12.88 16.13 5.29
C HIS A 141 -12.52 14.68 5.04
N ILE A 142 -12.37 13.89 6.11
CA ILE A 142 -11.94 12.50 6.03
C ILE A 142 -12.95 11.62 6.76
N LEU A 143 -13.53 10.66 6.04
CA LEU A 143 -14.24 9.53 6.62
C LEU A 143 -13.18 8.53 7.09
N ALA A 144 -13.00 8.43 8.40
CA ALA A 144 -12.05 7.48 8.93
C ALA A 144 -12.61 6.07 8.74
N GLU A 145 -11.87 5.23 8.00
CA GLU A 145 -12.20 3.81 7.92
C GLU A 145 -12.03 3.18 9.30
N GLY A 146 -13.16 2.86 9.93
CA GLY A 146 -13.15 1.84 10.94
C GLY A 146 -14.19 1.94 12.03
N SER A 147 -14.86 0.80 12.23
CA SER A 147 -15.91 0.46 13.19
C SER A 147 -16.91 1.56 13.54
N PRO A 148 -18.22 1.37 13.24
CA PRO A 148 -19.25 2.22 13.84
C PRO A 148 -19.32 2.11 15.38
N ASP A 149 -18.47 1.30 16.02
CA ASP A 149 -18.33 1.18 17.48
C ASP A 149 -17.55 2.38 18.07
N PRO A 150 -18.23 3.28 18.80
CA PRO A 150 -17.60 4.46 19.39
C PRO A 150 -16.49 4.11 20.40
N ARG A 151 -16.56 2.95 21.08
CA ARG A 151 -15.55 2.55 22.07
C ARG A 151 -14.21 2.20 21.40
N ARG A 152 -14.27 1.66 20.18
CA ARG A 152 -13.06 1.35 19.39
C ARG A 152 -12.47 2.60 18.80
N TRP A 153 -13.31 3.50 18.30
CA TRP A 153 -12.90 4.84 17.89
C TRP A 153 -12.19 5.58 19.04
N GLU A 154 -12.75 5.52 20.25
CA GLU A 154 -12.16 6.13 21.44
C GLU A 154 -10.81 5.53 21.82
N ARG A 155 -10.67 4.20 21.71
CA ARG A 155 -9.44 3.49 22.09
C ARG A 155 -8.32 3.60 21.07
N PHE A 156 -8.64 3.50 19.79
CA PHE A 156 -7.65 3.32 18.72
C PHE A 156 -7.54 4.53 17.79
N GLY A 157 -8.52 5.43 17.80
CA GLY A 157 -8.58 6.54 16.85
C GLY A 157 -8.76 6.07 15.40
N PRO A 158 -8.40 6.91 14.41
CA PRO A 158 -8.35 6.46 13.03
C PRO A 158 -7.32 5.35 12.85
N GLY A 159 -7.68 4.28 12.12
CA GLY A 159 -6.70 3.29 11.68
C GLY A 159 -5.68 3.91 10.70
N PHE A 160 -4.66 3.14 10.32
CA PHE A 160 -3.57 3.62 9.45
C PHE A 160 -4.08 4.37 8.20
N GLN A 161 -5.08 3.81 7.50
CA GLN A 161 -5.70 4.46 6.34
C GLN A 161 -6.22 5.87 6.66
N GLY A 162 -6.86 6.05 7.82
CA GLY A 162 -7.36 7.35 8.23
C GLY A 162 -6.22 8.34 8.46
N GLU A 163 -5.16 7.93 9.18
CA GLU A 163 -3.98 8.76 9.43
C GLU A 163 -3.25 9.16 8.14
N ARG A 164 -3.10 8.19 7.24
CA ARG A 164 -2.58 8.36 5.89
C ARG A 164 -3.35 9.42 5.11
N LEU A 165 -4.68 9.32 5.09
CA LEU A 165 -5.55 10.31 4.45
C LEU A 165 -5.46 11.68 5.14
N VAL A 166 -5.28 11.73 6.47
CA VAL A 166 -5.05 13.01 7.18
C VAL A 166 -3.80 13.71 6.65
N VAL A 167 -2.69 12.99 6.48
CA VAL A 167 -1.44 13.53 5.93
C VAL A 167 -1.60 13.98 4.48
N HIS A 168 -2.19 13.14 3.63
CA HIS A 168 -2.44 13.46 2.22
C HIS A 168 -3.27 14.74 2.06
N GLU A 169 -4.38 14.84 2.79
CA GLU A 169 -5.24 16.01 2.72
C GLU A 169 -4.61 17.25 3.37
N ALA A 170 -3.78 17.09 4.39
CA ALA A 170 -3.04 18.21 4.97
C ALA A 170 -2.05 18.81 3.97
N ALA A 171 -1.36 17.98 3.19
CA ALA A 171 -0.49 18.45 2.12
C ALA A 171 -1.28 19.25 1.07
N HIS A 172 -2.50 18.80 0.70
CA HIS A 172 -3.40 19.61 -0.14
C HIS A 172 -3.71 20.96 0.48
N LEU A 173 -4.06 21.02 1.77
CA LEU A 173 -4.38 22.28 2.45
C LEU A 173 -3.19 23.26 2.47
N VAL A 174 -1.98 22.75 2.66
CA VAL A 174 -0.77 23.59 2.66
C VAL A 174 -0.48 24.11 1.25
N THR A 175 -0.52 23.23 0.24
CA THR A 175 -0.41 23.62 -1.18
C THR A 175 -1.45 24.67 -1.56
N TYR A 176 -2.70 24.46 -1.17
CA TYR A 176 -3.82 25.38 -1.36
C TYR A 176 -3.56 26.75 -0.73
N ALA A 177 -3.00 26.80 0.48
CA ALA A 177 -2.73 28.05 1.17
C ALA A 177 -1.54 28.82 0.57
N LEU A 178 -0.54 28.11 0.05
CA LEU A 178 0.66 28.68 -0.58
C LEU A 178 0.40 29.11 -2.03
N ALA A 179 -0.31 28.31 -2.81
CA ALA A 179 -0.72 28.60 -4.19
C ALA A 179 -2.23 28.88 -4.23
N ARG A 180 -2.63 30.11 -3.88
CA ARG A 180 -4.05 30.45 -3.78
C ARG A 180 -4.66 30.60 -5.18
N ASP A 181 -5.90 30.13 -5.36
CA ASP A 181 -6.71 30.28 -6.58
C ASP A 181 -6.07 29.80 -7.90
N ALA A 182 -4.91 29.15 -7.85
CA ALA A 182 -4.26 28.63 -9.04
C ALA A 182 -4.87 27.29 -9.46
N SER A 183 -4.84 27.04 -10.76
CA SER A 183 -5.16 25.74 -11.36
C SER A 183 -3.86 25.12 -11.85
N TRP A 184 -3.50 23.96 -11.31
CA TRP A 184 -2.24 23.30 -11.62
C TRP A 184 -2.44 21.89 -12.15
N PRO A 185 -1.41 21.31 -12.79
CA PRO A 185 -1.36 19.90 -13.15
C PRO A 185 -1.50 19.01 -11.91
N SER A 186 -2.12 17.84 -12.07
CA SER A 186 -2.41 16.94 -10.96
C SER A 186 -1.17 16.49 -10.20
N TRP A 187 0.01 16.41 -10.83
CA TRP A 187 1.24 16.10 -10.11
C TRP A 187 1.60 17.14 -9.04
N VAL A 188 1.20 18.41 -9.21
CA VAL A 188 1.45 19.47 -8.21
C VAL A 188 0.56 19.31 -6.99
N SER A 189 -0.72 18.96 -7.12
CA SER A 189 -1.55 18.67 -5.94
C SER A 189 -1.39 17.25 -5.47
N GLU A 190 -1.82 16.29 -6.28
CA GLU A 190 -1.90 14.88 -5.91
C GLU A 190 -0.51 14.25 -5.77
N GLY A 191 0.46 14.64 -6.60
CA GLY A 191 1.83 14.13 -6.49
C GLY A 191 2.55 14.63 -5.24
N ILE A 192 2.44 15.92 -4.93
CA ILE A 192 2.98 16.49 -3.67
C ILE A 192 2.33 15.83 -2.46
N ALA A 193 1.00 15.67 -2.48
CA ALA A 193 0.27 15.04 -1.40
C ALA A 193 0.69 13.57 -1.18
N SER A 194 0.77 12.78 -2.26
CA SER A 194 1.21 11.38 -2.15
C SER A 194 2.69 11.23 -1.82
N HIS A 195 3.56 12.14 -2.26
CA HIS A 195 4.97 12.12 -1.85
C HIS A 195 5.13 12.45 -0.36
N ALA A 196 4.36 13.42 0.17
CA ALA A 196 4.33 13.70 1.61
C ALA A 196 3.82 12.49 2.41
N GLU A 197 2.84 11.78 1.87
CA GLU A 197 2.29 10.57 2.44
C GLU A 197 3.31 9.42 2.50
N GLU A 198 4.07 9.20 1.41
CA GLU A 198 5.17 8.23 1.38
C GLU A 198 6.25 8.57 2.41
N GLY A 199 6.69 9.83 2.47
CA GLY A 199 7.68 10.27 3.46
C GLY A 199 7.20 10.11 4.91
N TRP A 200 5.91 10.34 5.18
CA TRP A 200 5.31 10.04 6.49
C TRP A 200 5.33 8.54 6.81
N ALA A 201 4.94 7.69 5.86
CA ALA A 201 4.92 6.24 6.03
C ALA A 201 6.33 5.66 6.25
N GLU A 202 7.33 6.19 5.54
CA GLU A 202 8.75 5.84 5.73
C GLU A 202 9.26 6.28 7.10
N ALA A 203 8.97 7.50 7.53
CA ALA A 203 9.34 8.00 8.86
C ALA A 203 8.68 7.19 9.98
N LEU A 204 7.43 6.77 9.80
CA LEU A 204 6.73 5.90 10.75
C LEU A 204 7.40 4.53 10.82
N SER A 205 7.77 3.95 9.67
CA SER A 205 8.48 2.66 9.59
C SER A 205 9.86 2.74 10.26
N ALA A 206 10.59 3.84 10.05
CA ALA A 206 11.91 4.07 10.64
C ALA A 206 11.89 4.33 12.16
N ALA A 207 10.77 4.81 12.71
CA ALA A 207 10.60 5.02 14.15
C ALA A 207 10.55 3.70 14.97
N GLY A 208 10.52 2.56 14.28
CA GLY A 208 10.65 1.23 14.87
C GLY A 208 9.38 0.69 15.53
N PRO A 209 9.44 -0.54 16.06
CA PRO A 209 8.28 -1.29 16.54
C PRO A 209 7.45 -0.57 17.60
N ALA A 210 8.03 0.29 18.43
CA ALA A 210 7.28 1.00 19.48
C ALA A 210 6.19 1.95 18.93
N ARG A 211 6.39 2.49 17.71
CA ARG A 211 5.39 3.33 17.03
C ARG A 211 4.57 2.56 16.00
N THR A 212 5.03 1.36 15.64
CA THR A 212 4.37 0.44 14.69
C THR A 212 3.88 -0.84 15.36
N GLU A 213 3.72 -0.87 16.69
CA GLU A 213 3.32 -2.07 17.42
C GLU A 213 1.87 -2.42 17.00
N GLY A 214 1.70 -3.56 16.34
CA GLY A 214 0.44 -3.94 15.68
C GLY A 214 0.22 -3.37 14.27
N ARG A 215 1.21 -2.66 13.71
CA ARG A 215 1.28 -2.09 12.35
C ARG A 215 2.50 -2.63 11.60
N LEU A 216 2.80 -3.92 11.75
CA LEU A 216 3.93 -4.57 11.08
C LEU A 216 3.86 -4.28 9.58
N GLY A 217 4.79 -3.46 9.11
CA GLY A 217 5.03 -3.23 7.69
C GLY A 217 3.79 -2.80 6.92
N GLU A 218 3.43 -1.52 6.98
CA GLU A 218 2.28 -1.03 6.22
C GLU A 218 2.40 -1.38 4.72
N PRO A 219 1.46 -2.15 4.15
CA PRO A 219 1.51 -2.61 2.77
C PRO A 219 1.19 -1.55 1.74
N TRP A 220 0.58 -0.43 2.13
CA TRP A 220 0.25 0.64 1.19
C TRP A 220 1.50 1.14 0.45
N LEU A 221 2.58 1.47 1.17
CA LEU A 221 3.80 2.02 0.56
C LEU A 221 4.42 1.03 -0.44
N HIS A 222 4.55 -0.24 -0.06
CA HIS A 222 5.07 -1.26 -0.96
C HIS A 222 4.13 -1.55 -2.13
N SER A 223 2.82 -1.37 -1.98
CA SER A 223 1.86 -1.48 -3.09
C SER A 223 2.02 -0.35 -4.11
N GLN A 224 2.33 0.87 -3.66
CA GLN A 224 2.67 1.98 -4.57
C GLN A 224 3.96 1.67 -5.35
N ARG A 225 5.02 1.27 -4.65
CA ARG A 225 6.30 0.86 -5.25
C ARG A 225 6.11 -0.28 -6.26
N HIS A 226 5.32 -1.29 -5.88
CA HIS A 226 4.99 -2.41 -6.77
C HIS A 226 4.26 -1.95 -8.03
N ALA A 227 3.24 -1.09 -7.91
CA ALA A 227 2.50 -0.59 -9.06
C ALA A 227 3.42 0.14 -10.06
N ARG A 228 4.36 0.94 -9.56
CA ARG A 228 5.39 1.61 -10.38
C ARG A 228 6.34 0.63 -11.05
N ALA A 229 6.91 -0.29 -10.29
CA ALA A 229 7.84 -1.28 -10.79
C ALA A 229 7.19 -2.19 -11.84
N ARG A 230 5.92 -2.57 -11.64
CA ARG A 230 5.12 -3.30 -12.63
C ARG A 230 4.98 -2.52 -13.93
N LEU A 231 4.61 -1.24 -13.84
CA LEU A 231 4.43 -0.38 -15.00
C LEU A 231 5.75 -0.19 -15.77
N LEU A 232 6.87 -0.05 -15.06
CA LEU A 232 8.21 0.06 -15.65
C LEU A 232 8.63 -1.22 -16.38
N ARG A 233 8.46 -2.39 -15.77
CA ARG A 233 8.83 -3.68 -16.39
C ARG A 233 7.99 -3.99 -17.63
N ALA A 234 6.72 -3.59 -17.62
CA ALA A 234 5.83 -3.69 -18.78
C ALA A 234 6.18 -2.70 -19.91
N GLY A 235 7.14 -1.80 -19.71
CA GLY A 235 7.47 -0.73 -20.68
C GLY A 235 6.40 0.36 -20.77
N GLY A 236 5.39 0.34 -19.90
CA GLY A 236 4.27 1.28 -19.89
C GLY A 236 4.49 2.51 -19.00
N PHE A 237 5.69 2.71 -18.46
CA PHE A 237 5.96 3.84 -17.57
C PHE A 237 5.97 5.17 -18.36
N PRO A 238 5.17 6.18 -17.97
CA PRO A 238 5.06 7.45 -18.69
C PRO A 238 6.37 8.21 -18.72
N SER A 239 6.61 8.97 -19.80
CA SER A 239 7.76 9.88 -19.88
C SER A 239 7.59 11.10 -18.97
N ALA A 240 8.69 11.78 -18.65
CA ALA A 240 8.72 13.00 -17.86
C ALA A 240 7.80 14.09 -18.44
N ALA A 241 7.80 14.27 -19.76
CA ALA A 241 6.89 15.21 -20.43
C ALA A 241 5.41 14.85 -20.19
N THR A 242 5.07 13.56 -20.26
CA THR A 242 3.71 13.07 -19.98
C THR A 242 3.31 13.33 -18.52
N LEU A 243 4.25 13.12 -17.59
CA LEU A 243 4.06 13.37 -16.16
C LEU A 243 3.85 14.85 -15.85
N ILE A 244 4.67 15.73 -16.44
CA ILE A 244 4.55 17.19 -16.30
C ILE A 244 3.16 17.68 -16.72
N ARG A 245 2.64 17.14 -17.83
CA ARG A 245 1.31 17.47 -18.36
C ARG A 245 0.17 16.77 -17.60
N SER A 246 0.49 15.82 -16.74
CA SER A 246 -0.49 14.97 -16.02
C SER A 246 -1.41 14.17 -16.95
N ASP A 247 -0.92 13.78 -18.13
CA ASP A 247 -1.67 13.00 -19.12
C ASP A 247 -1.63 11.50 -18.80
N LEU A 248 -2.29 11.13 -17.69
CA LEU A 248 -2.30 9.78 -17.14
C LEU A 248 -3.71 9.17 -17.09
N ASP A 249 -4.65 9.70 -17.87
CA ASP A 249 -6.07 9.29 -17.80
C ASP A 249 -6.31 7.84 -18.25
N HIS A 250 -5.34 7.25 -18.97
CA HIS A 250 -5.34 5.85 -19.35
C HIS A 250 -4.91 4.90 -18.21
N LEU A 251 -4.31 5.41 -17.13
CA LEU A 251 -3.90 4.59 -15.98
C LEU A 251 -5.02 4.51 -14.93
N PRO A 252 -5.10 3.41 -14.16
CA PRO A 252 -5.96 3.34 -12.98
C PRO A 252 -5.59 4.43 -11.96
N LEU A 253 -6.59 4.96 -11.24
CA LEU A 253 -6.39 6.10 -10.34
C LEU A 253 -5.27 5.86 -9.32
N ALA A 254 -5.26 4.71 -8.65
CA ALA A 254 -4.22 4.36 -7.68
C ALA A 254 -2.81 4.35 -8.30
N THR A 255 -2.68 3.87 -9.55
CA THR A 255 -1.40 3.87 -10.27
C THR A 255 -0.94 5.30 -10.62
N ARG A 256 -1.87 6.22 -10.93
CA ARG A 256 -1.52 7.64 -11.17
C ARG A 256 -0.87 8.26 -9.93
N TYR A 257 -1.44 8.02 -8.75
CA TYR A 257 -0.89 8.48 -7.48
C TYR A 257 0.51 7.92 -7.23
N ALA A 258 0.71 6.61 -7.41
CA ALA A 258 2.01 5.95 -7.28
C ALA A 258 3.07 6.64 -8.16
N VAL A 259 2.73 6.85 -9.44
CA VAL A 259 3.62 7.44 -10.43
C VAL A 259 3.92 8.91 -10.12
N TRP A 260 2.93 9.70 -9.74
CA TRP A 260 3.15 11.11 -9.37
C TRP A 260 4.01 11.26 -8.11
N ALA A 261 3.87 10.39 -7.11
CA ALA A 261 4.70 10.43 -5.91
C ALA A 261 6.19 10.23 -6.23
N ALA A 262 6.54 9.21 -7.03
CA ALA A 262 7.91 8.98 -7.47
C ALA A 262 8.44 10.14 -8.34
N PHE A 263 7.59 10.67 -9.23
CA PHE A 263 7.96 11.81 -10.06
C PHE A 263 8.32 13.04 -9.21
N VAL A 264 7.48 13.38 -8.22
CA VAL A 264 7.75 14.50 -7.31
C VAL A 264 9.01 14.24 -6.48
N GLY A 265 9.22 13.02 -5.99
CA GLY A 265 10.44 12.63 -5.30
C GLY A 265 11.69 12.97 -6.11
N VAL A 266 11.75 12.56 -7.39
CA VAL A 266 12.88 12.87 -8.27
C VAL A 266 13.00 14.37 -8.57
N LEU A 267 11.90 15.08 -8.78
CA LEU A 267 11.94 16.53 -9.00
C LEU A 267 12.53 17.32 -7.82
N LEU A 268 12.49 16.74 -6.61
CA LEU A 268 13.02 17.30 -5.38
C LEU A 268 14.46 16.83 -5.07
N GLU A 269 15.08 16.03 -5.94
CA GLU A 269 16.50 15.64 -5.88
C GLU A 269 17.38 16.56 -6.75
N GLU A 270 18.69 16.58 -6.49
CA GLU A 270 19.64 17.20 -7.42
C GLU A 270 19.74 16.36 -8.71
N PRO A 271 19.89 16.98 -9.90
CA PRO A 271 20.07 18.41 -10.14
C PRO A 271 18.75 19.20 -10.37
N PHE A 272 17.58 18.56 -10.24
CA PHE A 272 16.29 19.15 -10.61
C PHE A 272 15.71 20.09 -9.55
N ARG A 273 16.04 19.83 -8.28
CA ARG A 273 15.51 20.52 -7.08
C ARG A 273 15.47 22.03 -7.21
N GLY A 274 16.55 22.66 -7.67
CA GLY A 274 16.64 24.12 -7.78
C GLY A 274 15.55 24.70 -8.68
N ARG A 275 15.43 24.16 -9.91
CA ARG A 275 14.43 24.61 -10.90
C ARG A 275 13.01 24.29 -10.45
N THR A 276 12.81 23.12 -9.85
CA THR A 276 11.50 22.72 -9.29
C THR A 276 11.05 23.70 -8.21
N ARG A 277 11.92 24.01 -7.23
CA ARG A 277 11.60 24.95 -6.14
C ARG A 277 11.37 26.38 -6.64
N GLU A 278 12.13 26.83 -7.62
CA GLU A 278 11.92 28.12 -8.25
C GLU A 278 10.52 28.19 -8.89
N PHE A 279 10.12 27.16 -9.64
CA PHE A 279 8.78 27.09 -10.21
C PHE A 279 7.68 27.01 -9.15
N LEU A 280 7.84 26.15 -8.13
CA LEU A 280 6.87 26.03 -7.05
C LEU A 280 6.71 27.36 -6.32
N ARG A 281 7.79 28.12 -6.15
CA ARG A 281 7.73 29.48 -5.60
C ARG A 281 7.02 30.47 -6.52
N GLU A 282 7.12 30.34 -7.84
CA GLU A 282 6.39 31.21 -8.78
C GLU A 282 4.87 30.95 -8.79
N ILE A 283 4.45 29.69 -8.65
CA ILE A 283 3.02 29.38 -8.46
C ILE A 283 2.57 29.72 -7.03
N ALA A 284 3.50 29.83 -6.07
CA ALA A 284 3.22 30.30 -4.72
C ALA A 284 2.92 31.79 -4.75
N GLY A 285 1.81 32.20 -4.16
CA GLY A 285 1.45 33.60 -4.09
C GLY A 285 -0.01 33.83 -3.70
N PRO A 286 -0.34 35.07 -3.31
CA PRO A 286 -1.70 35.43 -2.95
C PRO A 286 -2.66 35.40 -4.15
N ARG A 287 -2.14 35.51 -5.37
CA ARG A 287 -2.88 35.39 -6.63
C ARG A 287 -1.97 34.76 -7.69
N PRO A 288 -2.45 33.78 -8.46
CA PRO A 288 -1.72 33.35 -9.64
C PRO A 288 -1.68 34.51 -10.64
N PRO A 289 -0.64 34.62 -11.47
CA PRO A 289 -0.67 35.58 -12.55
C PRO A 289 -1.86 35.33 -13.47
N ALA A 290 -2.47 36.39 -14.00
CA ALA A 290 -3.64 36.28 -14.85
C ALA A 290 -3.38 35.35 -16.05
N GLY A 291 -4.35 34.50 -16.39
CA GLY A 291 -4.27 33.57 -17.52
C GLY A 291 -3.56 32.24 -17.23
N TRP A 292 -3.15 31.98 -15.99
CA TRP A 292 -2.56 30.69 -15.61
C TRP A 292 -3.66 29.63 -15.52
N THR A 293 -3.82 28.87 -16.60
CA THR A 293 -4.60 27.63 -16.69
C THR A 293 -3.71 26.44 -16.36
N ARG A 294 -4.31 25.28 -16.02
CA ARG A 294 -3.59 24.01 -15.84
C ARG A 294 -2.61 23.72 -16.99
N ALA A 295 -3.05 23.87 -18.24
CA ALA A 295 -2.22 23.64 -19.42
C ALA A 295 -1.02 24.60 -19.45
N SER A 296 -1.25 25.90 -19.29
CA SER A 296 -0.16 26.89 -19.29
C SER A 296 0.83 26.71 -18.14
N VAL A 297 0.41 26.17 -17.00
CA VAL A 297 1.28 25.84 -15.87
C VAL A 297 2.18 24.66 -16.22
N ALA A 298 1.66 23.62 -16.90
CA ALA A 298 2.46 22.52 -17.43
C ALA A 298 3.46 23.02 -18.48
N ASP A 299 3.03 23.83 -19.45
CA ASP A 299 3.89 24.36 -20.52
C ASP A 299 5.05 25.20 -19.94
N ARG A 300 4.76 26.04 -18.95
CA ARG A 300 5.78 26.85 -18.25
C ARG A 300 6.76 25.99 -17.46
N PHE A 301 6.29 24.91 -16.86
CA PHE A 301 7.18 24.00 -16.14
C PHE A 301 8.07 23.23 -17.11
N GLU A 302 7.48 22.63 -18.14
CA GLU A 302 8.19 21.90 -19.19
C GLU A 302 9.27 22.76 -19.87
N ALA A 303 8.98 24.04 -20.14
CA ALA A 303 9.92 24.98 -20.73
C ALA A 303 11.19 25.24 -19.91
N ARG A 304 11.27 24.79 -18.64
CA ARG A 304 12.50 24.83 -17.83
C ARG A 304 13.46 23.67 -18.09
N PHE A 305 13.02 22.72 -18.91
CA PHE A 305 13.77 21.53 -19.26
C PHE A 305 13.93 21.50 -20.78
N ASP A 306 15.18 21.49 -21.24
CA ASP A 306 15.45 21.11 -22.63
C ASP A 306 15.24 19.59 -22.79
N SER A 307 15.24 19.12 -24.04
CA SER A 307 15.05 17.69 -24.34
C SER A 307 16.04 16.81 -23.59
N ALA A 308 17.32 17.21 -23.51
CA ALA A 308 18.35 16.43 -22.84
C ALA A 308 18.12 16.33 -21.32
N THR A 309 17.63 17.41 -20.69
CA THR A 309 17.28 17.39 -19.28
C THR A 309 16.05 16.52 -19.04
N LEU A 310 15.04 16.54 -19.93
CA LEU A 310 13.88 15.64 -19.84
C LEU A 310 14.29 14.17 -19.96
N ASP A 311 15.20 13.83 -20.87
CA ASP A 311 15.74 12.47 -21.00
C ASP A 311 16.50 12.05 -19.72
N THR A 312 17.23 12.98 -19.11
CA THR A 312 17.93 12.73 -17.83
C THR A 312 16.92 12.51 -16.69
N LEU A 313 15.84 13.27 -16.65
CA LEU A 313 14.76 13.11 -15.68
C LEU A 313 14.07 11.76 -15.85
N ASP A 314 13.79 11.34 -17.09
CA ASP A 314 13.26 10.02 -17.41
C ASP A 314 14.18 8.89 -16.94
N ALA A 315 15.47 8.98 -17.25
CA ALA A 315 16.46 8.00 -16.81
C ALA A 315 16.51 7.91 -15.28
N ARG A 316 16.49 9.06 -14.58
CA ARG A 316 16.54 9.10 -13.12
C ARG A 316 15.28 8.50 -12.48
N ILE A 317 14.09 8.77 -13.01
CA ILE A 317 12.84 8.16 -12.51
C ILE A 317 12.90 6.63 -12.64
N ARG A 318 13.36 6.13 -13.79
CA ARG A 318 13.50 4.69 -14.03
C ARG A 318 14.53 4.06 -13.10
N GLU A 319 15.65 4.73 -12.85
CA GLU A 319 16.68 4.30 -11.91
C GLU A 319 16.11 4.17 -10.48
N VAL A 320 15.45 5.22 -9.99
CA VAL A 320 14.85 5.23 -8.64
C VAL A 320 13.84 4.10 -8.49
N ILE A 321 12.91 3.95 -9.44
CA ILE A 321 11.90 2.88 -9.39
C ILE A 321 12.53 1.48 -9.47
N SER A 322 13.60 1.33 -10.25
CA SER A 322 14.30 0.03 -10.36
C SER A 322 15.05 -0.34 -9.09
N ALA A 323 15.42 0.65 -8.27
CA ALA A 323 16.08 0.46 -6.98
C ALA A 323 15.10 0.28 -5.80
N GLU A 324 13.79 0.46 -6.02
CA GLU A 324 12.80 0.31 -4.96
C GLU A 324 12.66 -1.15 -4.51
N GLU A 325 12.83 -1.39 -3.21
CA GLU A 325 12.53 -2.68 -2.62
C GLU A 325 11.01 -2.82 -2.37
N VAL A 326 10.45 -3.89 -2.94
CA VAL A 326 9.06 -4.31 -2.74
C VAL A 326 9.07 -5.57 -1.90
N ALA A 327 8.77 -5.45 -0.60
CA ALA A 327 8.71 -6.59 0.31
C ALA A 327 7.36 -7.32 0.22
N TRP A 328 6.26 -6.59 0.04
CA TRP A 328 4.91 -7.17 -0.04
C TRP A 328 3.93 -6.28 -0.79
N VAL A 329 2.78 -6.82 -1.21
CA VAL A 329 1.74 -6.10 -1.94
C VAL A 329 0.39 -6.33 -1.31
N GLU A 330 -0.38 -5.25 -1.18
CA GLU A 330 -1.76 -5.32 -0.77
C GLU A 330 -2.64 -5.73 -1.93
N LEU A 331 -3.15 -6.98 -1.90
CA LEU A 331 -4.15 -7.41 -2.87
C LEU A 331 -5.55 -6.90 -2.52
N ARG A 332 -5.83 -6.74 -1.22
CA ARG A 332 -7.14 -6.28 -0.74
C ARG A 332 -7.06 -5.69 0.66
N ARG A 333 -7.45 -4.42 0.80
CA ARG A 333 -7.80 -3.84 2.09
C ARG A 333 -9.24 -4.21 2.44
N SER A 334 -9.44 -5.03 3.47
CA SER A 334 -10.73 -5.08 4.16
C SER A 334 -10.53 -4.65 5.59
N ALA A 335 -10.97 -3.45 5.94
CA ALA A 335 -10.96 -2.98 7.32
C ALA A 335 -12.07 -3.72 8.11
N GLY A 336 -11.75 -4.94 8.55
CA GLY A 336 -12.56 -5.67 9.53
C GLY A 336 -12.08 -5.35 10.94
N TRP A 337 -12.98 -5.02 11.86
CA TRP A 337 -12.60 -4.80 13.26
C TRP A 337 -12.97 -6.01 14.10
N THR A 338 -11.98 -6.65 14.69
CA THR A 338 -12.19 -7.68 15.73
C THR A 338 -12.25 -7.01 17.11
N PRO A 339 -12.79 -7.68 18.15
CA PRO A 339 -12.68 -7.21 19.53
C PRO A 339 -11.23 -6.95 20.00
N SER A 340 -10.26 -7.59 19.34
CA SER A 340 -8.83 -7.54 19.65
C SER A 340 -8.00 -6.61 18.75
N GLY A 341 -8.56 -6.03 17.68
CA GLY A 341 -7.83 -5.09 16.82
C GLY A 341 -8.35 -4.96 15.37
N LEU A 342 -7.69 -4.11 14.60
CA LEU A 342 -7.88 -3.94 13.15
C LEU A 342 -7.32 -5.17 12.42
N LEU A 343 -8.10 -5.72 11.51
CA LEU A 343 -7.65 -6.73 10.56
C LEU A 343 -7.23 -6.05 9.26
N GLN A 344 -6.01 -6.33 8.81
CA GLN A 344 -5.50 -5.92 7.51
C GLN A 344 -4.99 -7.15 6.76
N LEU A 345 -5.36 -7.23 5.48
CA LEU A 345 -4.99 -8.32 4.58
C LEU A 345 -3.91 -7.82 3.64
N ALA A 346 -2.70 -8.36 3.78
CA ALA A 346 -1.57 -8.08 2.90
C ALA A 346 -0.93 -9.40 2.49
N VAL A 347 -0.46 -9.47 1.24
CA VAL A 347 0.22 -10.65 0.70
C VAL A 347 1.69 -10.32 0.52
N SER A 348 2.57 -11.12 1.12
CA SER A 348 4.02 -10.96 0.92
C SER A 348 4.44 -11.40 -0.47
N LEU A 349 5.28 -10.59 -1.13
CA LEU A 349 5.89 -10.88 -2.42
C LEU A 349 7.42 -10.80 -2.25
N ASP A 350 7.99 -11.72 -1.47
CA ASP A 350 9.44 -11.96 -1.57
C ASP A 350 9.72 -12.72 -2.89
N PRO A 351 10.88 -12.52 -3.55
CA PRO A 351 11.05 -12.73 -4.97
C PRO A 351 11.27 -14.20 -5.30
N LEU A 352 10.18 -14.94 -5.53
CA LEU A 352 10.23 -16.16 -6.34
C LEU A 352 9.47 -15.95 -7.64
N LEU A 353 10.23 -15.35 -8.58
CA LEU A 353 10.04 -15.38 -10.03
C LEU A 353 8.77 -14.69 -10.54
N TRP A 354 8.84 -13.35 -10.53
CA TRP A 354 8.20 -12.54 -11.55
C TRP A 354 9.08 -12.58 -12.81
N HIS A 355 8.62 -13.25 -13.87
CA HIS A 355 9.14 -13.08 -15.23
C HIS A 355 8.17 -12.16 -15.99
N PRO A 356 8.38 -10.83 -16.00
CA PRO A 356 7.64 -9.96 -16.89
C PRO A 356 8.40 -9.84 -18.20
N ARG A 357 8.19 -10.82 -19.06
CA ARG A 357 8.28 -10.73 -20.52
C ARG A 357 8.22 -12.17 -20.99
N GLU A 358 7.17 -12.49 -21.71
CA GLU A 358 7.34 -12.76 -23.12
C GLU A 358 6.01 -12.48 -23.82
N THR A 359 6.11 -11.80 -24.95
CA THR A 359 5.12 -11.68 -26.02
C THR A 359 4.76 -13.03 -26.63
N GLU A 360 5.20 -14.13 -26.03
CA GLU A 360 4.84 -15.50 -26.34
C GLU A 360 4.15 -16.11 -25.12
N PRO A 361 2.98 -16.75 -25.30
CA PRO A 361 2.30 -17.43 -24.20
C PRO A 361 3.22 -18.54 -23.68
N THR A 362 3.87 -18.31 -22.54
CA THR A 362 4.56 -19.39 -21.83
C THR A 362 3.50 -20.42 -21.47
N PRO A 363 3.66 -21.70 -21.85
CA PRO A 363 2.70 -22.72 -21.50
C PRO A 363 2.56 -22.76 -19.96
N PRO A 364 1.33 -22.93 -19.45
CA PRO A 364 1.12 -23.02 -18.00
C PRO A 364 2.02 -24.13 -17.43
N PRO A 365 2.64 -23.92 -16.26
CA PRO A 365 3.49 -24.94 -15.66
C PRO A 365 2.68 -26.23 -15.43
N ALA A 366 3.33 -27.40 -15.55
CA ALA A 366 2.66 -28.69 -15.35
C ALA A 366 2.13 -28.83 -13.91
N GLY A 367 2.78 -28.14 -12.99
CA GLY A 367 2.37 -28.00 -11.60
C GLY A 367 3.02 -26.80 -10.93
N VAL A 368 2.44 -26.40 -9.81
CA VAL A 368 2.94 -25.31 -8.96
C VAL A 368 2.89 -25.77 -7.53
N ARG A 369 3.98 -25.59 -6.78
CA ARG A 369 4.01 -25.85 -5.33
C ARG A 369 4.29 -24.55 -4.59
N LEU A 370 3.36 -24.15 -3.74
CA LEU A 370 3.50 -23.03 -2.83
C LEU A 370 3.74 -23.57 -1.43
N ARG A 371 4.81 -23.14 -0.79
CA ARG A 371 5.13 -23.44 0.60
C ARG A 371 5.20 -22.13 1.37
N ALA A 372 4.55 -22.05 2.53
CA ALA A 372 4.54 -20.84 3.35
C ALA A 372 4.41 -21.21 4.82
N VAL A 373 5.10 -20.50 5.71
CA VAL A 373 4.93 -20.64 7.16
C VAL A 373 4.01 -19.53 7.65
N ALA A 374 2.83 -19.90 8.13
CA ALA A 374 1.84 -19.00 8.72
C ALA A 374 2.05 -18.94 10.24
N GLU A 375 2.46 -17.80 10.77
CA GLU A 375 2.55 -17.54 12.21
C GLU A 375 1.41 -16.62 12.65
N PRO A 376 0.39 -17.12 13.36
CA PRO A 376 -0.74 -16.29 13.76
C PRO A 376 -0.33 -15.26 14.82
N VAL A 377 -0.64 -13.99 14.55
CA VAL A 377 -0.28 -12.86 15.41
C VAL A 377 -1.52 -12.43 16.20
N GLY A 378 -1.63 -12.91 17.45
CA GLY A 378 -2.69 -12.52 18.38
C GLY A 378 -3.80 -13.57 18.58
N SER A 379 -4.27 -13.67 19.82
CA SER A 379 -5.11 -14.76 20.34
C SER A 379 -6.62 -14.46 20.36
N GLY A 380 -7.12 -13.67 19.40
CA GLY A 380 -8.56 -13.43 19.29
C GLY A 380 -9.28 -14.73 18.96
N ARG A 381 -9.98 -15.33 19.93
CA ARG A 381 -10.92 -16.46 19.77
C ARG A 381 -12.14 -16.08 18.91
N ALA A 382 -11.92 -15.60 17.69
CA ALA A 382 -12.99 -15.44 16.73
C ALA A 382 -13.30 -16.83 16.17
N SER A 383 -14.45 -17.37 16.57
CA SER A 383 -15.06 -18.51 15.89
C SER A 383 -15.27 -18.15 14.41
N GLY A 384 -14.63 -18.89 13.50
CA GLY A 384 -14.70 -18.65 12.05
C GLY A 384 -13.45 -18.00 11.42
N SER A 385 -12.39 -17.74 12.18
CA SER A 385 -11.09 -17.31 11.64
C SER A 385 -10.47 -18.40 10.75
N GLY A 386 -9.78 -18.02 9.68
CA GLY A 386 -9.13 -18.96 8.78
C GLY A 386 -7.97 -18.38 7.96
N LEU A 387 -7.12 -19.25 7.44
CA LEU A 387 -6.08 -18.93 6.47
C LEU A 387 -6.71 -18.99 5.07
N LEU A 388 -6.44 -18.00 4.21
CA LEU A 388 -6.92 -17.98 2.84
C LEU A 388 -5.73 -18.04 1.88
N LEU A 389 -5.44 -19.20 1.34
CA LEU A 389 -4.50 -19.29 0.23
C LEU A 389 -5.20 -18.84 -1.05
N VAL A 390 -4.65 -17.86 -1.78
CA VAL A 390 -5.26 -17.35 -3.02
C VAL A 390 -4.46 -17.87 -4.21
N LEU A 391 -5.12 -18.65 -5.07
CA LEU A 391 -4.54 -19.25 -6.27
C LEU A 391 -5.01 -18.41 -7.45
N GLY A 392 -4.06 -17.77 -8.12
CA GLY A 392 -4.37 -16.85 -9.22
C GLY A 392 -5.12 -17.52 -10.35
N VAL A 393 -6.03 -16.78 -10.99
CA VAL A 393 -6.53 -17.13 -12.33
C VAL A 393 -6.65 -15.89 -13.24
N ARG A 394 -5.75 -15.89 -14.24
CA ARG A 394 -5.78 -15.46 -15.66
C ARG A 394 -5.95 -13.99 -16.14
N ASP A 395 -5.13 -13.74 -17.16
CA ASP A 395 -4.99 -12.67 -18.16
C ASP A 395 -6.27 -11.99 -18.67
N GLY A 396 -6.16 -10.66 -18.81
CA GLY A 396 -6.98 -9.85 -19.73
C GLY A 396 -8.24 -9.25 -19.11
N ALA A 397 -8.12 -7.99 -18.65
CA ALA A 397 -9.18 -7.10 -18.18
C ALA A 397 -9.95 -7.56 -16.92
N LEU A 398 -9.44 -7.14 -15.75
CA LEU A 398 -10.13 -6.68 -14.52
C LEU A 398 -11.40 -7.38 -13.96
N ASP A 399 -11.91 -8.47 -14.53
CA ASP A 399 -13.18 -9.13 -14.17
C ASP A 399 -13.03 -10.65 -13.92
N GLY A 400 -11.88 -11.11 -13.40
CA GLY A 400 -11.63 -12.52 -13.09
C GLY A 400 -12.00 -12.94 -11.66
N ASP A 401 -12.61 -14.12 -11.49
CA ASP A 401 -12.68 -14.81 -10.18
C ASP A 401 -11.30 -15.43 -9.88
N ALA A 402 -10.72 -15.15 -8.71
CA ALA A 402 -9.62 -15.95 -8.17
C ALA A 402 -10.17 -17.23 -7.52
N VAL A 403 -9.39 -18.31 -7.54
CA VAL A 403 -9.73 -19.54 -6.82
C VAL A 403 -8.85 -19.60 -5.58
N GLY A 404 -9.45 -19.53 -4.39
CA GLY A 404 -8.72 -19.66 -3.13
C GLY A 404 -9.00 -20.99 -2.43
N VAL A 405 -8.13 -21.39 -1.52
CA VAL A 405 -8.40 -22.41 -0.50
C VAL A 405 -8.50 -21.71 0.83
N ALA A 406 -9.69 -21.73 1.45
CA ALA A 406 -9.92 -21.21 2.79
C ALA A 406 -9.81 -22.36 3.81
N VAL A 407 -8.95 -22.19 4.80
CA VAL A 407 -8.70 -23.09 5.92
C VAL A 407 -9.25 -22.44 7.18
N GLY A 408 -10.47 -22.78 7.60
CA GLY A 408 -11.00 -22.30 8.87
C GLY A 408 -10.34 -22.99 10.07
N MET A 409 -10.11 -22.27 11.17
CA MET A 409 -9.68 -22.85 12.45
C MET A 409 -10.78 -23.78 12.97
N GLY A 410 -10.43 -25.04 13.21
CA GLY A 410 -11.38 -26.08 13.64
C GLY A 410 -12.38 -26.53 12.56
N ALA A 411 -12.21 -26.09 11.31
CA ALA A 411 -13.04 -26.52 10.19
C ALA A 411 -12.22 -27.27 9.14
N ALA A 412 -12.86 -28.18 8.40
CA ALA A 412 -12.25 -28.76 7.22
C ALA A 412 -11.96 -27.65 6.19
N PRO A 413 -10.78 -27.62 5.56
CA PRO A 413 -10.48 -26.71 4.46
C PRO A 413 -11.52 -26.80 3.37
N ARG A 414 -11.83 -25.66 2.77
CA ARG A 414 -12.80 -25.52 1.69
C ARG A 414 -12.16 -24.74 0.56
N LEU A 415 -12.41 -25.19 -0.67
CA LEU A 415 -12.14 -24.34 -1.82
C LEU A 415 -13.18 -23.21 -1.84
N VAL A 416 -12.74 -21.99 -2.08
CA VAL A 416 -13.57 -20.79 -2.18
C VAL A 416 -13.26 -20.08 -3.49
N ARG A 417 -14.28 -19.54 -4.17
CA ARG A 417 -14.05 -18.56 -5.23
C ARG A 417 -14.00 -17.17 -4.61
N VAL A 418 -12.98 -16.40 -4.95
CA VAL A 418 -12.76 -15.04 -4.46
C VAL A 418 -12.92 -14.09 -5.65
N PRO A 419 -14.05 -13.38 -5.77
CA PRO A 419 -14.22 -12.42 -6.85
C PRO A 419 -13.20 -11.28 -6.68
N LEU A 420 -12.33 -11.08 -7.67
CA LEU A 420 -11.38 -9.97 -7.71
C LEU A 420 -12.05 -8.76 -8.38
N GLN A 421 -12.99 -8.08 -7.71
CA GLN A 421 -13.53 -6.85 -8.28
C GLN A 421 -12.51 -5.72 -8.14
N SER A 422 -12.13 -5.09 -9.26
CA SER A 422 -11.05 -4.11 -9.30
C SER A 422 -11.40 -2.71 -8.82
N ASP A 423 -12.67 -2.26 -8.85
CA ASP A 423 -12.94 -0.81 -8.75
C ASP A 423 -14.18 -0.39 -7.92
N ALA A 424 -14.85 -1.31 -7.23
CA ALA A 424 -15.94 -0.94 -6.31
C ALA A 424 -15.41 -0.82 -4.88
N LEU A 425 -15.75 0.30 -4.20
CA LEU A 425 -15.61 0.39 -2.73
C LEU A 425 -16.08 -0.92 -2.09
N PRO A 426 -15.34 -1.46 -1.11
CA PRO A 426 -15.68 -2.73 -0.52
C PRO A 426 -17.09 -2.62 0.08
N ARG A 427 -18.06 -3.32 -0.52
CA ARG A 427 -19.16 -3.82 0.30
C ARG A 427 -18.50 -4.70 1.36
N PRO A 428 -18.82 -4.54 2.65
CA PRO A 428 -18.30 -5.44 3.66
C PRO A 428 -18.60 -6.85 3.18
N TRP A 429 -17.56 -7.67 3.05
CA TRP A 429 -17.71 -9.10 2.86
C TRP A 429 -18.43 -9.60 4.10
N ARG A 430 -19.76 -9.74 3.98
CA ARG A 430 -20.50 -10.68 4.79
C ARG A 430 -19.88 -12.01 4.38
N GLY A 431 -19.34 -12.79 5.31
CA GLY A 431 -18.87 -14.13 4.99
C GLY A 431 -19.94 -14.92 4.22
N PRO A 432 -19.66 -16.15 3.75
CA PRO A 432 -20.76 -17.00 3.30
C PRO A 432 -21.82 -16.98 4.40
N ASP A 433 -23.06 -16.58 4.09
CA ASP A 433 -24.18 -16.82 4.97
C ASP A 433 -24.16 -18.33 5.18
N VAL A 434 -23.71 -18.77 6.35
CA VAL A 434 -23.73 -20.17 6.73
C VAL A 434 -25.18 -20.41 7.12
N PRO A 435 -26.02 -21.08 6.29
CA PRO A 435 -27.15 -21.75 6.88
C PRO A 435 -26.56 -22.67 7.95
N GLU A 436 -26.97 -22.47 9.21
CA GLU A 436 -26.67 -23.42 10.28
C GLU A 436 -26.82 -24.82 9.71
N ALA A 437 -25.76 -25.62 9.79
CA ALA A 437 -25.79 -26.99 9.35
C ALA A 437 -26.84 -27.72 10.21
N GLN A 438 -28.09 -27.75 9.74
CA GLN A 438 -29.08 -28.68 10.21
C GLN A 438 -28.59 -30.05 9.76
N GLY A 439 -28.12 -30.83 10.74
CA GLY A 439 -27.71 -32.21 10.54
C GLY A 439 -28.84 -33.00 9.92
N GLY A 440 -28.64 -33.42 8.69
CA GLY A 440 -29.44 -34.39 7.98
C GLY A 440 -28.63 -34.93 6.83
N LEU A 441 -28.15 -36.17 6.96
CA LEU A 441 -27.70 -36.97 5.82
C LEU A 441 -28.94 -37.23 4.95
N GLY A 442 -29.25 -36.30 4.06
CA GLY A 442 -30.25 -36.46 3.00
C GLY A 442 -29.54 -36.71 1.68
N ASP A 443 -30.00 -37.71 0.93
CA ASP A 443 -29.46 -38.13 -0.36
C ASP A 443 -29.37 -36.96 -1.35
N GLY A 444 -28.13 -36.63 -1.74
CA GLY A 444 -27.76 -35.35 -2.35
C GLY A 444 -28.11 -35.18 -3.83
N GLU A 445 -28.51 -33.96 -4.17
CA GLU A 445 -28.47 -33.41 -5.53
C GLU A 445 -27.00 -33.44 -6.04
N PRO A 446 -26.76 -33.80 -7.31
CA PRO A 446 -25.42 -33.75 -7.87
C PRO A 446 -24.92 -32.29 -7.92
N PRO A 447 -23.63 -32.05 -7.59
CA PRO A 447 -23.05 -30.71 -7.61
C PRO A 447 -23.10 -30.10 -9.02
N ALA A 448 -23.25 -28.77 -9.09
CA ALA A 448 -23.38 -28.05 -10.34
C ALA A 448 -22.11 -28.20 -11.23
N PRO A 449 -22.23 -28.10 -12.57
CA PRO A 449 -21.08 -28.17 -13.47
C PRO A 449 -20.02 -27.12 -13.09
N GLY A 450 -18.78 -27.56 -12.84
CA GLY A 450 -17.67 -26.68 -12.45
C GLY A 450 -17.47 -26.49 -10.93
N GLU A 451 -18.23 -27.21 -10.10
CA GLU A 451 -17.99 -27.27 -8.66
C GLU A 451 -16.83 -28.21 -8.32
N ALA A 452 -15.98 -27.76 -7.40
CA ALA A 452 -14.85 -28.54 -6.92
C ALA A 452 -15.29 -29.73 -6.10
N ARG A 453 -14.67 -30.89 -6.34
CA ARG A 453 -14.96 -32.14 -5.62
C ARG A 453 -13.76 -32.55 -4.78
N ARG A 454 -14.00 -32.86 -3.51
CA ARG A 454 -12.98 -33.42 -2.63
C ARG A 454 -12.77 -34.89 -2.97
N GLU A 455 -11.53 -35.31 -3.22
CA GLU A 455 -11.21 -36.71 -3.58
C GLU A 455 -11.19 -37.62 -2.34
N ASP A 456 -10.86 -37.06 -1.17
CA ASP A 456 -10.70 -37.76 0.09
C ASP A 456 -11.93 -37.60 0.99
N GLY A 457 -12.71 -38.67 1.18
CA GLY A 457 -13.87 -38.73 2.07
C GLY A 457 -13.53 -38.69 3.57
N THR A 458 -12.30 -38.37 3.94
CA THR A 458 -11.81 -38.41 5.33
C THR A 458 -12.03 -37.08 6.07
N GLY A 459 -12.35 -37.21 7.36
CA GLY A 459 -12.76 -36.13 8.27
C GLY A 459 -11.83 -34.92 8.31
N GLY A 460 -12.37 -33.80 8.78
CA GLY A 460 -11.66 -32.52 8.87
C GLY A 460 -10.35 -32.62 9.66
N PHE A 461 -9.45 -31.68 9.41
CA PHE A 461 -8.23 -31.57 10.20
C PHE A 461 -8.59 -31.30 11.67
N PRO A 462 -8.00 -32.00 12.65
CA PRO A 462 -7.89 -31.49 13.99
C PRO A 462 -6.85 -30.38 13.96
N VAL A 463 -7.21 -29.23 13.37
CA VAL A 463 -6.39 -28.03 13.56
C VAL A 463 -6.65 -27.63 15.00
N GLY A 464 -5.76 -28.03 15.90
CA GLY A 464 -5.73 -27.47 17.25
C GLY A 464 -5.74 -25.96 17.17
N GLU A 465 -6.27 -25.28 18.19
CA GLU A 465 -6.19 -23.81 18.27
C GLU A 465 -4.76 -23.40 17.91
N PHE A 466 -4.58 -22.57 16.87
CA PHE A 466 -3.25 -22.13 16.48
C PHE A 466 -2.69 -21.25 17.61
N GLY A 467 -2.03 -21.87 18.58
CA GLY A 467 -1.54 -21.23 19.80
C GLY A 467 -0.27 -20.42 19.57
N GLY A 468 -0.26 -19.53 18.58
CA GLY A 468 0.91 -18.76 18.18
C GLY A 468 2.07 -19.60 17.61
N THR A 469 1.86 -20.89 17.39
CA THR A 469 2.87 -21.75 16.77
C THR A 469 2.84 -21.55 15.25
N PRO A 470 3.99 -21.28 14.62
CA PRO A 470 4.07 -21.23 13.16
C PRO A 470 3.62 -22.55 12.54
N VAL A 471 2.81 -22.46 11.49
CA VAL A 471 2.27 -23.62 10.77
C VAL A 471 2.71 -23.58 9.32
N LEU A 472 3.34 -24.67 8.89
CA LEU A 472 3.72 -24.86 7.50
C LEU A 472 2.47 -25.16 6.66
N LEU A 473 2.20 -24.36 5.64
CA LEU A 473 1.24 -24.62 4.59
C LEU A 473 2.01 -25.04 3.34
N GLU A 474 1.62 -26.17 2.77
CA GLU A 474 2.12 -26.63 1.48
C GLU A 474 0.94 -26.88 0.58
N LEU A 475 0.90 -26.17 -0.53
CA LEU A 475 -0.12 -26.31 -1.54
C LEU A 475 0.52 -26.71 -2.85
N ALA A 476 -0.01 -27.73 -3.49
CA ALA A 476 0.40 -28.12 -4.83
C ALA A 476 -0.79 -28.05 -5.79
N LEU A 477 -0.59 -27.49 -6.97
CA LEU A 477 -1.51 -27.57 -8.09
C LEU A 477 -0.88 -28.44 -9.17
N GLN A 478 -1.62 -29.40 -9.70
CA GLN A 478 -1.20 -30.26 -10.80
C GLN A 478 -2.38 -30.45 -11.74
N GLY A 479 -2.38 -29.72 -12.86
CA GLY A 479 -3.56 -29.60 -13.72
C GLY A 479 -4.77 -29.06 -12.95
N GLU A 480 -5.86 -29.83 -12.95
CA GLU A 480 -7.10 -29.49 -12.23
C GLU A 480 -7.08 -29.89 -10.74
N ARG A 481 -6.03 -30.55 -10.27
CA ARG A 481 -5.94 -31.01 -8.88
C ARG A 481 -5.26 -29.94 -8.01
N VAL A 482 -5.88 -29.64 -6.88
CA VAL A 482 -5.35 -28.81 -5.80
C VAL A 482 -5.12 -29.70 -4.58
N THR A 483 -3.91 -29.72 -4.06
CA THR A 483 -3.52 -30.46 -2.85
C THR A 483 -3.10 -29.46 -1.79
N LEU A 484 -3.59 -29.60 -0.55
CA LEU A 484 -3.16 -28.80 0.60
C LEU A 484 -2.68 -29.72 1.72
N ARG A 485 -1.55 -29.37 2.32
CA ARG A 485 -1.02 -29.96 3.55
C ARG A 485 -0.74 -28.86 4.57
N ILE A 486 -1.07 -29.13 5.84
CA ILE A 486 -0.94 -28.17 6.95
C ILE A 486 -0.15 -28.84 8.08
N GLY A 487 0.96 -28.23 8.49
CA GLY A 487 1.75 -28.65 9.66
C GLY A 487 2.26 -30.09 9.60
N GLY A 488 2.53 -30.62 8.40
CA GLY A 488 2.89 -32.04 8.20
C GLY A 488 1.74 -33.03 8.39
N GLY A 489 0.50 -32.55 8.50
CA GLY A 489 -0.72 -33.35 8.58
C GLY A 489 -1.08 -34.05 7.26
N PRO A 490 -2.26 -34.69 7.19
CA PRO A 490 -2.72 -35.36 5.98
C PRO A 490 -2.91 -34.36 4.83
N GLU A 491 -2.73 -34.86 3.60
CA GLU A 491 -3.06 -34.10 2.40
C GLU A 491 -4.57 -34.08 2.18
N VAL A 492 -5.11 -32.92 1.82
CA VAL A 492 -6.46 -32.79 1.27
C VAL A 492 -6.38 -32.48 -0.20
N ARG A 493 -7.19 -33.16 -1.00
CA ARG A 493 -7.16 -33.04 -2.46
C ARG A 493 -8.53 -32.63 -2.99
N TRP A 494 -8.52 -31.63 -3.85
CA TRP A 494 -9.68 -31.21 -4.63
C TRP A 494 -9.38 -31.36 -6.12
N VAL A 495 -10.37 -31.76 -6.88
CA VAL A 495 -10.39 -31.59 -8.34
C VAL A 495 -11.28 -30.40 -8.64
N VAL A 496 -10.73 -29.43 -9.37
CA VAL A 496 -11.38 -28.19 -9.76
C VAL A 496 -11.45 -28.18 -11.29
N PRO A 497 -12.56 -28.68 -11.88
CA PRO A 497 -12.68 -28.78 -13.32
C PRO A 497 -12.46 -27.44 -14.02
N GLY A 498 -11.64 -27.44 -15.07
CA GLY A 498 -11.28 -26.25 -15.83
C GLY A 498 -10.28 -25.31 -15.14
N LEU A 499 -9.75 -25.65 -13.96
CA LEU A 499 -8.72 -24.86 -13.30
C LEU A 499 -7.45 -24.85 -14.17
N ARG A 500 -7.11 -23.66 -14.66
CA ARG A 500 -5.87 -23.41 -15.40
C ARG A 500 -5.08 -22.34 -14.65
N PRO A 501 -4.20 -22.76 -13.74
CA PRO A 501 -3.46 -21.81 -12.93
C PRO A 501 -2.61 -20.90 -13.81
N SER A 502 -2.83 -19.59 -13.68
CA SER A 502 -2.14 -18.55 -14.44
C SER A 502 -2.27 -17.21 -13.71
N GLY A 503 -1.29 -16.33 -13.87
CA GLY A 503 -1.28 -15.01 -13.22
C GLY A 503 -0.54 -14.96 -11.89
N GLU A 504 -0.97 -14.05 -11.00
CA GLU A 504 -0.32 -13.76 -9.71
C GLU A 504 -0.72 -14.77 -8.63
N TRP A 505 0.23 -15.13 -7.77
CA TRP A 505 0.05 -16.13 -6.71
C TRP A 505 0.30 -15.50 -5.35
N GLY A 506 -0.47 -15.90 -4.35
CA GLY A 506 -0.39 -15.24 -3.04
C GLY A 506 -0.96 -16.04 -1.88
N VAL A 507 -0.54 -15.65 -0.68
CA VAL A 507 -1.09 -16.12 0.58
C VAL A 507 -1.82 -14.98 1.28
N GLY A 508 -2.98 -15.26 1.85
CA GLY A 508 -3.79 -14.30 2.59
C GLY A 508 -4.49 -14.94 3.78
N THR A 509 -5.28 -14.17 4.49
CA THR A 509 -6.10 -14.63 5.63
C THR A 509 -7.58 -14.34 5.37
N THR A 510 -8.48 -14.94 6.13
CA THR A 510 -9.88 -14.49 6.16
C THR A 510 -10.10 -13.47 7.26
N GLY A 511 -11.29 -12.86 7.26
CA GLY A 511 -11.79 -12.05 8.36
C GLY A 511 -11.48 -12.65 9.74
N GLY A 512 -10.79 -11.90 10.62
CA GLY A 512 -10.61 -12.27 12.04
C GLY A 512 -9.23 -12.79 12.44
N MET A 513 -8.28 -12.93 11.51
CA MET A 513 -6.95 -13.50 11.78
C MET A 513 -5.81 -12.65 11.20
N ALA A 514 -4.91 -12.17 12.07
CA ALA A 514 -3.63 -11.61 11.63
C ALA A 514 -2.60 -12.73 11.56
N VAL A 515 -1.83 -12.79 10.47
CA VAL A 515 -0.83 -13.82 10.23
C VAL A 515 0.43 -13.17 9.69
N LEU A 516 1.56 -13.49 10.31
CA LEU A 516 2.88 -13.24 9.78
C LEU A 516 3.26 -14.40 8.88
N TRP A 517 3.42 -14.12 7.59
CA TRP A 517 3.87 -15.10 6.61
C TRP A 517 5.40 -15.10 6.56
N ARG A 518 6.00 -16.27 6.73
CA ARG A 518 7.45 -16.51 6.63
C ARG A 518 7.74 -17.58 5.59
N GLU A 519 8.98 -17.63 5.10
CA GLU A 519 9.48 -18.73 4.27
C GLU A 519 8.58 -19.04 3.06
N LEU A 520 8.07 -18.00 2.40
CA LEU A 520 7.25 -18.15 1.20
C LEU A 520 8.12 -18.67 0.06
N GLN A 521 7.85 -19.89 -0.42
CA GLN A 521 8.53 -20.54 -1.53
C GLN A 521 7.52 -20.95 -2.60
N LEU A 522 7.83 -20.66 -3.87
CA LEU A 522 7.03 -21.03 -5.02
C LEU A 522 7.90 -21.83 -6.00
N ASP A 523 7.66 -23.14 -6.08
CA ASP A 523 8.29 -24.02 -7.06
C ASP A 523 7.33 -24.21 -8.24
N ARG A 524 7.86 -24.22 -9.46
CA ARG A 524 7.09 -24.52 -10.68
C ARG A 524 7.68 -25.77 -11.31
N ASP A 525 6.82 -26.73 -11.63
CA ASP A 525 7.22 -27.87 -12.44
C ASP A 525 7.33 -27.40 -13.88
N ASP A 526 8.46 -27.70 -14.53
CA ASP A 526 8.63 -27.45 -15.95
C ASP A 526 7.46 -28.10 -16.71
N PRO A 527 6.90 -27.43 -17.73
CA PRO A 527 5.92 -28.06 -18.59
C PRO A 527 6.54 -29.34 -19.13
N ALA A 528 5.85 -30.47 -18.96
CA ALA A 528 6.30 -31.72 -19.54
C ALA A 528 6.60 -31.48 -21.02
N PRO A 529 7.76 -31.94 -21.54
CA PRO A 529 8.11 -31.72 -22.94
C PRO A 529 6.92 -32.17 -23.80
N GLY A 530 6.42 -31.26 -24.64
CA GLY A 530 5.24 -31.54 -25.45
C GLY A 530 5.44 -32.82 -26.26
N PRO A 531 4.37 -33.55 -26.59
CA PRO A 531 4.47 -34.80 -27.37
C PRO A 531 5.16 -34.59 -28.73
N ASP A 532 5.24 -33.35 -29.22
CA ASP A 532 5.90 -32.95 -30.46
C ASP A 532 7.38 -32.56 -30.29
N ALA A 533 7.91 -32.54 -29.07
CA ALA A 533 9.35 -32.53 -28.83
C ALA A 533 9.89 -33.92 -29.19
N GLY A 534 9.96 -34.18 -30.50
CA GLY A 534 10.51 -35.42 -31.04
C GLY A 534 11.87 -35.70 -30.42
N PRO A 535 12.27 -36.98 -30.27
CA PRO A 535 13.54 -37.35 -29.67
C PRO A 535 14.63 -36.57 -30.39
N GLY A 536 15.20 -35.58 -29.68
CA GLY A 536 16.23 -34.71 -30.22
C GLY A 536 17.29 -35.60 -30.83
N SER A 537 17.48 -35.45 -32.14
CA SER A 537 18.55 -36.09 -32.88
C SER A 537 19.83 -35.95 -32.07
N GLY A 538 20.35 -37.08 -31.58
CA GLY A 538 21.53 -37.12 -30.71
C GLY A 538 22.70 -36.37 -31.33
N PRO A 539 23.71 -35.99 -30.52
CA PRO A 539 24.88 -35.28 -31.02
C PRO A 539 25.54 -36.12 -32.11
N GLY A 540 25.35 -35.70 -33.36
CA GLY A 540 26.06 -36.27 -34.50
C GLY A 540 27.55 -36.11 -34.24
N THR A 541 28.24 -37.24 -34.11
CA THR A 541 29.70 -37.31 -34.08
C THR A 541 30.24 -36.78 -35.40
N GLY A 542 30.53 -35.48 -35.44
CA GLY A 542 31.29 -34.86 -36.51
C GLY A 542 32.78 -35.18 -36.33
N GLU A 543 33.20 -36.37 -36.72
CA GLU A 543 34.59 -36.61 -37.12
C GLU A 543 34.81 -36.07 -38.54
N GLY A 544 35.68 -35.05 -38.65
CA GLY A 544 36.65 -34.85 -39.72
C GLY A 544 36.17 -34.75 -41.17
N ASN A 545 36.30 -33.55 -41.75
CA ASN A 545 37.23 -33.37 -42.87
C ASN A 545 37.64 -31.90 -43.04
N ARG A 546 38.83 -31.75 -43.62
CA ARG A 546 39.62 -30.55 -43.93
C ARG A 546 38.86 -29.37 -44.51
#